data_AF-A0A1Z9RN27-F1
#
_entry.id   AF-A0A1Z9RN27-F1
#
_cell.length_a   1.000
_cell.length_b   1.000
_cell.length_c   1.000
_cell.angle_alpha   90.00
_cell.angle_beta   90.00
_cell.angle_gamma   90.00
#
_symmetry.space_group_name_H-M   'P 1'
#
loop_
_entity.id
_entity.type
_entity.pdbx_description
1 polymer ?
#
loop_
_entity_poly.entity_id
_entity_poly.type
_entity_poly.pdbx_seq_one_letter_code
_entity_poly.pdbx_strand_id
1 'polypeptide(L)'
;MNKDLPIIIKRVFTNPDPIIWKGIWLSTLDMLLENPRMLEVWLELLNVIKSNYSESLNMPLNQYIKWELKAFVAQIVNLRSKNKNMDDFTDLLQGYLVNKRMILKNELIHNVHRSINEN
;
A
#
# COMPACT_ATOMS: atom_id res chain seq x y z
N MET A 1 -8.47 8.80 -8.98
CA MET A 1 -8.63 7.39 -8.49
C MET A 1 -9.17 6.47 -9.57
N ASN A 2 -8.57 5.28 -9.74
CA ASN A 2 -9.01 4.26 -10.70
C ASN A 2 -10.44 3.72 -10.33
N LYS A 3 -11.30 3.60 -11.35
CA LYS A 3 -12.71 3.19 -11.23
C LYS A 3 -12.86 1.74 -10.76
N ASP A 4 -11.87 0.90 -11.01
CA ASP A 4 -11.91 -0.53 -10.69
C ASP A 4 -11.32 -0.85 -9.31
N LEU A 5 -10.84 0.18 -8.58
CA LEU A 5 -10.33 -0.01 -7.22
C LEU A 5 -11.38 -0.70 -6.32
N PRO A 6 -10.94 -1.65 -5.47
CA PRO A 6 -11.83 -2.26 -4.49
C PRO A 6 -12.49 -1.20 -3.60
N ILE A 7 -13.79 -1.37 -3.32
CA ILE A 7 -14.59 -0.39 -2.56
C ILE A 7 -13.96 -0.06 -1.20
N ILE A 8 -13.31 -1.04 -0.56
CA ILE A 8 -12.62 -0.84 0.72
C ILE A 8 -11.44 0.14 0.57
N ILE A 9 -10.63 0.02 -0.49
CA ILE A 9 -9.53 0.95 -0.79
C ILE A 9 -10.10 2.36 -0.99
N LYS A 10 -11.14 2.48 -1.83
CA LYS A 10 -11.82 3.75 -2.07
C LYS A 10 -12.26 4.37 -0.74
N ARG A 11 -13.01 3.64 0.09
CA ARG A 11 -13.52 4.14 1.39
C ARG A 11 -12.41 4.59 2.34
N VAL A 12 -11.28 3.87 2.38
CA VAL A 12 -10.15 4.21 3.27
C VAL A 12 -9.48 5.53 2.84
N PHE A 13 -9.43 5.80 1.53
CA PHE A 13 -8.68 6.92 0.96
C PHE A 13 -9.52 8.00 0.26
N THR A 14 -10.85 7.97 0.35
CA THR A 14 -11.73 8.98 -0.30
C THR A 14 -11.55 10.37 0.31
N ASN A 15 -11.34 10.45 1.63
CA ASN A 15 -11.11 11.70 2.36
C ASN A 15 -9.89 11.53 3.26
N PRO A 16 -8.69 11.54 2.68
CA PRO A 16 -7.47 11.38 3.46
C PRO A 16 -7.30 12.59 4.40
N ASP A 17 -6.86 12.33 5.63
CA ASP A 17 -6.63 13.38 6.64
C ASP A 17 -5.67 14.47 6.09
N PRO A 18 -6.12 15.72 5.93
CA PRO A 18 -5.32 16.77 5.30
C PRO A 18 -4.11 17.20 6.14
N ILE A 19 -4.00 16.79 7.40
CA ILE A 19 -2.80 17.04 8.22
C ILE A 19 -1.68 16.08 7.79
N ILE A 20 -2.02 14.83 7.50
CA ILE A 20 -1.05 13.77 7.18
C ILE A 20 -0.77 13.71 5.68
N TRP A 21 -1.81 13.85 4.85
CA TRP A 21 -1.74 13.61 3.41
C TRP A 21 -1.48 14.89 2.64
N LYS A 22 -0.23 15.37 2.70
CA LYS A 22 0.26 16.55 1.98
C LYS A 22 1.58 16.28 1.27
N GLY A 23 1.87 17.04 0.21
CA GLY A 23 3.13 16.97 -0.52
C GLY A 23 3.45 15.58 -1.06
N ILE A 24 4.60 15.02 -0.68
CA ILE A 24 5.03 13.70 -1.14
C ILE A 24 4.06 12.57 -0.72
N TRP A 25 3.37 12.72 0.41
CA TRP A 25 2.38 11.72 0.86
C TRP A 25 1.18 11.65 -0.05
N LEU A 26 0.59 12.81 -0.38
CA LEU A 26 -0.57 12.90 -1.25
C LEU A 26 -0.22 12.46 -2.67
N SER A 27 0.88 12.98 -3.24
CA SER A 27 1.30 12.61 -4.60
C SER A 27 1.61 11.11 -4.75
N THR A 28 2.21 10.48 -3.73
CA THR A 28 2.46 9.03 -3.76
C THR A 28 1.15 8.26 -3.65
N LEU A 29 0.23 8.68 -2.78
CA LEU A 29 -1.07 8.06 -2.68
C LEU A 29 -1.84 8.15 -4.01
N ASP A 30 -1.87 9.32 -4.65
CA ASP A 30 -2.54 9.52 -5.93
C ASP A 30 -1.98 8.60 -7.01
N MET A 31 -0.65 8.53 -7.13
CA MET A 31 0.03 7.60 -8.05
C MET A 31 -0.42 6.14 -7.81
N LEU A 32 -0.46 5.70 -6.56
CA LEU A 32 -0.85 4.33 -6.22
C LEU A 32 -2.36 4.06 -6.46
N LEU A 33 -3.21 5.07 -6.29
CA LEU A 33 -4.66 4.94 -6.49
C LEU A 33 -5.08 5.07 -7.96
N GLU A 34 -4.25 5.67 -8.81
CA GLU A 34 -4.57 5.91 -10.22
C GLU A 34 -3.91 4.92 -11.16
N ASN A 35 -2.75 4.37 -10.79
CA ASN A 35 -2.03 3.45 -11.65
C ASN A 35 -2.78 2.11 -11.84
N PRO A 36 -3.09 1.70 -13.08
CA PRO A 36 -3.75 0.42 -13.35
C PRO A 36 -2.97 -0.79 -12.85
N ARG A 37 -1.64 -0.73 -12.81
CA ARG A 37 -0.78 -1.83 -12.34
C ARG A 37 -0.96 -2.11 -10.85
N MET A 38 -1.50 -1.16 -10.10
CA MET A 38 -1.78 -1.33 -8.68
C MET A 38 -3.05 -2.13 -8.41
N LEU A 39 -3.91 -2.38 -9.40
CA LEU A 39 -5.17 -3.09 -9.17
C LEU A 39 -4.94 -4.47 -8.54
N GLU A 40 -4.07 -5.27 -9.14
CA GLU A 40 -3.71 -6.59 -8.62
C GLU A 40 -2.99 -6.51 -7.28
N VAL A 41 -2.13 -5.51 -7.10
CA VAL A 41 -1.43 -5.27 -5.82
C VAL A 41 -2.45 -5.01 -4.70
N TRP A 42 -3.45 -4.16 -4.95
CA TRP A 42 -4.48 -3.83 -3.97
C TRP A 42 -5.34 -5.04 -3.62
N LEU A 43 -5.68 -5.87 -4.60
CA LEU A 43 -6.46 -7.10 -4.37
C LEU A 43 -5.68 -8.09 -3.52
N GLU A 44 -4.42 -8.36 -3.86
CA GLU A 44 -3.59 -9.30 -3.13
C GLU A 44 -3.28 -8.79 -1.72
N LEU A 45 -2.94 -7.51 -1.58
CA LEU A 45 -2.71 -6.89 -0.28
C LEU A 45 -3.94 -7.02 0.64
N LEU A 46 -5.14 -6.79 0.10
CA LEU A 46 -6.38 -6.98 0.87
C LEU A 46 -6.59 -8.43 1.29
N ASN A 47 -6.29 -9.40 0.41
CA ASN A 47 -6.40 -10.82 0.74
C ASN A 47 -5.44 -11.19 1.87
N VAL A 48 -4.17 -10.78 1.75
CA VAL A 48 -3.14 -11.04 2.76
C VAL A 48 -3.48 -10.38 4.09
N ILE A 49 -3.91 -9.12 4.09
CA ILE A 49 -4.34 -8.43 5.32
C ILE A 49 -5.50 -9.17 5.99
N LYS A 50 -6.53 -9.57 5.23
CA LYS A 50 -7.67 -10.30 5.80
C LYS A 50 -7.27 -11.66 6.36
N SER A 51 -6.37 -12.37 5.70
CA SER A 51 -5.85 -13.66 6.17
C SER A 51 -5.00 -13.53 7.43
N ASN A 52 -4.31 -12.40 7.59
CA ASN A 52 -3.49 -12.12 8.78
C ASN A 52 -4.29 -11.60 9.98
N TYR A 53 -5.56 -11.22 9.77
CA TYR A 53 -6.41 -10.77 10.85
C TYR A 53 -6.73 -11.91 11.82
N SER A 54 -6.67 -11.60 13.11
CA SER A 54 -7.09 -12.49 14.19
C SER A 54 -8.06 -11.75 15.10
N GLU A 55 -9.11 -12.45 15.56
CA GLU A 55 -10.06 -11.90 16.54
C GLU A 55 -9.39 -11.53 17.88
N SER A 56 -8.22 -12.10 18.16
CA SER A 56 -7.41 -11.76 19.34
C SER A 56 -6.83 -10.34 19.32
N LEU A 57 -6.87 -9.64 18.19
CA LEU A 57 -6.33 -8.29 18.03
C LEU A 57 -7.15 -7.19 18.72
N ASN A 58 -8.27 -7.54 19.38
CA ASN A 58 -9.17 -6.60 20.09
C ASN A 58 -9.51 -5.35 19.24
N MET A 59 -9.66 -5.54 17.93
CA MET A 59 -9.89 -4.47 16.97
C MET A 59 -10.82 -4.95 15.86
N PRO A 60 -11.82 -4.16 15.43
CA PRO A 60 -12.65 -4.54 14.29
C PRO A 60 -11.84 -4.70 12.99
N LEU A 61 -12.17 -5.72 12.19
CA LEU A 61 -11.51 -6.00 10.90
C LEU A 61 -11.39 -4.76 10.00
N ASN A 62 -12.44 -3.94 9.90
CA ASN A 62 -12.40 -2.73 9.08
C ASN A 62 -11.36 -1.70 9.56
N GLN A 63 -11.16 -1.60 10.87
CA GLN A 63 -10.14 -0.73 11.44
C GLN A 63 -8.74 -1.31 11.22
N TYR A 64 -8.59 -2.62 11.35
CA TYR A 64 -7.34 -3.32 11.06
C TYR A 64 -6.92 -3.14 9.60
N ILE A 65 -7.83 -3.38 8.65
CA ILE A 65 -7.59 -3.15 7.22
C ILE A 65 -7.19 -1.70 6.96
N LYS A 66 -7.91 -0.73 7.54
CA LYS A 66 -7.58 0.69 7.40
C LYS A 66 -6.17 1.00 7.89
N TRP A 67 -5.73 0.41 9.01
CA TRP A 67 -4.40 0.64 9.56
C TRP A 67 -3.32 0.03 8.70
N GLU A 68 -3.47 -1.23 8.28
CA GLU A 68 -2.48 -1.91 7.46
C GLU A 68 -2.33 -1.26 6.07
N LEU A 69 -3.43 -0.82 5.44
CA LEU A 69 -3.37 -0.08 4.18
C LEU A 69 -2.63 1.25 4.33
N LYS A 70 -2.89 1.99 5.41
CA LYS A 70 -2.18 3.25 5.68
C LYS A 70 -0.69 3.02 5.96
N ALA A 71 -0.36 1.99 6.74
CA ALA A 71 1.02 1.62 7.04
C ALA A 71 1.78 1.20 5.77
N PHE A 72 1.13 0.44 4.88
CA PHE A 72 1.68 0.10 3.58
C PHE A 72 2.02 1.36 2.76
N VAL A 73 1.07 2.28 2.58
CA VAL A 73 1.33 3.52 1.83
C VAL A 73 2.43 4.36 2.50
N ALA A 74 2.45 4.47 3.83
CA ALA A 74 3.51 5.18 4.55
C ALA A 74 4.90 4.58 4.27
N GLN A 75 4.99 3.25 4.20
CA GLN A 75 6.23 2.58 3.83
C GLN A 75 6.64 2.92 2.39
N ILE A 76 5.69 2.96 1.45
CA ILE A 76 5.98 3.34 0.06
C ILE A 76 6.48 4.79 -0.02
N VAL A 77 5.85 5.72 0.71
CA VAL A 77 6.30 7.12 0.80
C VAL A 77 7.73 7.21 1.31
N ASN A 78 8.07 6.49 2.39
CA ASN A 78 9.41 6.43 2.95
C ASN A 78 10.44 5.91 1.93
N LEU A 79 10.12 4.83 1.20
CA LEU A 79 11.00 4.28 0.17
C LEU A 79 11.19 5.26 -0.99
N ARG A 80 10.11 5.92 -1.44
CA ARG A 80 10.15 6.93 -2.50
C ARG A 80 11.00 8.14 -2.11
N SER A 81 10.85 8.64 -0.88
CA SER A 81 11.64 9.78 -0.39
C SER A 81 13.14 9.51 -0.34
N LYS A 82 13.54 8.24 -0.25
CA LYS A 82 14.93 7.81 -0.26
C LYS A 82 15.49 7.60 -1.67
N ASN A 83 14.68 7.82 -2.70
CA ASN A 83 15.03 7.67 -4.13
C ASN A 83 15.81 6.38 -4.41
N LYS A 84 15.31 5.27 -3.87
CA LYS A 84 15.98 3.97 -3.98
C LYS A 84 15.85 3.41 -5.39
N ASN A 85 16.91 2.73 -5.85
CA ASN A 85 16.83 1.93 -7.06
C ASN A 85 15.87 0.73 -6.85
N MET A 86 15.56 0.04 -7.93
CA MET A 86 14.60 -1.06 -7.96
C MET A 86 14.93 -2.19 -6.96
N ASP A 87 16.19 -2.59 -6.91
CA ASP A 87 16.64 -3.73 -6.10
C ASP A 87 16.56 -3.38 -4.61
N ASP A 88 17.11 -2.22 -4.22
CA ASP A 88 17.01 -1.69 -2.86
C ASP A 88 15.53 -1.54 -2.42
N PHE A 89 14.67 -1.05 -3.32
CA PHE A 89 13.26 -0.88 -3.04
C PHE A 89 12.60 -2.24 -2.76
N THR A 90 12.90 -3.23 -3.60
CA THR A 90 12.31 -4.57 -3.53
C THR A 90 12.71 -5.25 -2.22
N ASP A 91 14.00 -5.25 -1.89
CA ASP A 91 14.53 -5.86 -0.66
C ASP A 91 13.93 -5.22 0.59
N LEU A 92 13.87 -3.88 0.62
CA LEU A 92 13.34 -3.15 1.78
C LEU A 92 11.83 -3.32 1.94
N LEU A 93 11.08 -3.32 0.84
CA LEU A 93 9.63 -3.56 0.91
C LEU A 93 9.35 -5.01 1.30
N GLN A 94 10.11 -5.97 0.78
CA GLN A 94 9.96 -7.38 1.14
C GLN A 94 10.30 -7.61 2.62
N GLY A 95 11.36 -7.00 3.14
CA GLY A 95 11.68 -7.03 4.57
C GLY A 95 10.57 -6.46 5.45
N TYR A 96 9.97 -5.33 5.05
CA TYR A 96 8.79 -4.77 5.73
C TYR A 96 7.61 -5.75 5.73
N LEU A 97 7.29 -6.35 4.58
CA LEU A 97 6.18 -7.28 4.43
C LEU A 97 6.39 -8.55 5.29
N VAL A 98 7.59 -9.12 5.28
CA VAL A 98 7.94 -10.28 6.13
C VAL A 98 7.76 -9.98 7.61
N ASN A 99 8.20 -8.81 8.08
CA ASN A 99 7.99 -8.39 9.48
C ASN A 99 6.49 -8.27 9.84
N LYS A 100 5.66 -7.92 8.85
CA LYS A 100 4.20 -7.87 8.95
C LYS A 100 3.52 -9.23 8.71
N ARG A 101 4.29 -10.31 8.50
CA ARG A 101 3.83 -11.63 8.09
C ARG A 101 3.00 -11.59 6.80
N MET A 102 3.27 -10.61 5.93
CA MET A 102 2.65 -10.43 4.63
C MET A 102 3.59 -10.96 3.56
N ILE A 103 3.05 -11.67 2.58
CA ILE A 103 3.83 -12.18 1.45
C ILE A 103 3.17 -11.66 0.17
N LEU A 104 3.91 -10.91 -0.62
CA LEU A 104 3.52 -10.50 -1.97
C LEU A 104 4.52 -11.08 -2.97
N LYS A 105 4.04 -11.45 -4.15
CA LYS A 105 4.92 -11.87 -5.25
C LYS A 105 5.83 -10.71 -5.66
N ASN A 106 7.07 -11.01 -6.04
CA ASN A 106 8.03 -9.99 -6.45
C ASN A 106 7.51 -9.14 -7.62
N GLU A 107 6.75 -9.72 -8.54
CA GLU A 107 6.08 -8.98 -9.63
C GLU A 107 5.15 -7.87 -9.11
N LEU A 108 4.40 -8.12 -8.03
CA LEU A 108 3.54 -7.11 -7.41
C LEU A 108 4.36 -6.01 -6.74
N ILE A 109 5.47 -6.37 -6.09
CA ILE A 109 6.42 -5.40 -5.53
C ILE A 109 7.00 -4.52 -6.65
N HIS A 110 7.33 -5.14 -7.79
CA HIS A 110 7.81 -4.41 -8.96
C HIS A 110 6.76 -3.44 -9.49
N ASN A 111 5.49 -3.85 -9.54
CA ASN A 111 4.40 -2.97 -9.93
C ASN A 111 4.24 -1.77 -9.00
N VAL A 112 4.49 -1.93 -7.69
CA VAL A 112 4.51 -0.79 -6.75
C VAL A 112 5.62 0.20 -7.11
N HIS A 113 6.85 -0.28 -7.29
CA HIS A 113 7.98 0.60 -7.64
C HIS A 113 7.75 1.35 -8.96
N ARG A 114 7.33 0.62 -10.01
CA ARG A 114 7.01 1.24 -11.31
C ARG A 114 5.90 2.27 -11.17
N SER A 115 4.88 2.00 -10.36
CA SER A 115 3.73 2.90 -10.22
C SER A 115 4.08 4.27 -9.62
N ILE A 116 5.19 4.39 -8.89
CA ILE A 116 5.61 5.63 -8.22
C ILE A 116 6.83 6.31 -8.87
N ASN A 117 7.47 5.65 -9.84
CA ASN A 117 8.72 6.10 -10.47
C ASN A 117 8.67 6.12 -12.02
N GLU A 118 7.78 5.34 -12.64
CA GLU A 118 7.62 5.25 -14.10
C GLU A 118 6.18 5.67 -14.46
N ASN A 119 6.02 6.90 -14.95
CA ASN A 119 4.74 7.40 -15.48
C ASN A 119 4.42 6.79 -16.84
#